data_AF-A0A0D6I0V1-F1
#
_entry.id   AF-A0A0D6I0V1-F1
#
_cell.length_a   1.000
_cell.length_b   1.000
_cell.length_c   1.000
_cell.angle_alpha   90.00
_cell.angle_beta   90.00
_cell.angle_gamma   90.00
#
_symmetry.space_group_name_H-M   'P 1'
#
loop_
_entity.id
_entity.type
_entity.pdbx_description
1 polymer ?
#
loop_
_entity_poly.entity_id
_entity_poly.type
_entity_poly.pdbx_seq_one_letter_code
_entity_poly.pdbx_strand_id
1 'polypeptide(L)'
;MQRDFDLVVTILGALRDAPGPNLSTHDIKEAALAHEQGLQLVAHHLDLLADAGLVKQVSETAATAGDTRWRITWKGYDALEQDEEDDDEDFDAEE
;
A
#
# COMPACT_ATOMS: atom_id res chain seq x y z
N MET A 1 0.54 -4.22 16.25
CA MET A 1 0.09 -5.37 15.45
C MET A 1 -1.07 -4.96 14.55
N GLN A 2 -2.28 -4.67 15.05
CA GLN A 2 -3.40 -4.31 14.15
C GLN A 2 -3.24 -2.93 13.46
N ARG A 3 -2.58 -1.96 14.12
CA ARG A 3 -2.31 -0.62 13.57
C ARG A 3 -1.30 -0.59 12.42
N ASP A 4 -0.32 -1.50 12.44
CA ASP A 4 0.72 -1.59 11.42
C ASP A 4 0.13 -2.13 10.11
N PHE A 5 -0.80 -3.07 10.23
CA PHE A 5 -1.56 -3.62 9.11
C PHE A 5 -2.50 -2.60 8.47
N ASP A 6 -3.27 -1.87 9.27
CA ASP A 6 -4.18 -0.81 8.78
C ASP A 6 -3.41 0.29 8.02
N LEU A 7 -2.21 0.65 8.50
CA LEU A 7 -1.31 1.55 7.80
C LEU A 7 -0.87 0.99 6.43
N VAL A 8 -0.56 -0.31 6.35
CA VAL A 8 -0.18 -0.97 5.08
C VAL A 8 -1.34 -0.96 4.09
N VAL A 9 -2.54 -1.34 4.53
CA VAL A 9 -3.75 -1.33 3.68
C VAL A 9 -4.03 0.09 3.18
N THR A 10 -3.91 1.09 4.05
CA THR A 10 -4.05 2.51 3.67
C THR A 10 -3.01 2.93 2.63
N ILE A 11 -1.74 2.56 2.79
CA ILE A 11 -0.67 2.87 1.82
C ILE A 11 -0.92 2.20 0.47
N LEU A 12 -1.26 0.90 0.48
CA LEU A 12 -1.54 0.12 -0.73
C LEU A 12 -2.82 0.64 -1.43
N GLY A 13 -3.86 0.96 -0.66
CA GLY A 13 -5.10 1.56 -1.15
C GLY A 13 -4.87 2.92 -1.80
N ALA A 14 -4.06 3.79 -1.19
CA ALA A 14 -3.66 5.07 -1.78
C ALA A 14 -2.91 4.87 -3.11
N LEU A 15 -1.99 3.89 -3.17
CA LEU A 15 -1.27 3.53 -4.39
C LEU A 15 -2.18 2.95 -5.49
N ARG A 16 -3.25 2.25 -5.12
CA ARG A 16 -4.28 1.72 -6.02
C ARG A 16 -5.19 2.82 -6.57
N ASP A 17 -5.63 3.74 -5.71
CA ASP A 17 -6.56 4.83 -6.04
C ASP A 17 -5.87 6.01 -6.76
N ALA A 18 -4.53 6.04 -6.73
CA ALA A 18 -3.74 7.08 -7.37
C ALA A 18 -4.15 7.29 -8.84
N PRO A 19 -4.44 8.54 -9.27
CA PRO A 19 -4.80 8.84 -10.66
C PRO A 19 -3.62 8.68 -11.63
N GLY A 20 -2.41 8.44 -11.12
CA GLY A 20 -1.19 8.28 -11.88
C GLY A 20 -0.50 6.93 -11.63
N PRO A 21 0.40 6.49 -12.53
CA PRO A 21 1.11 5.23 -12.41
C PRO A 21 2.14 5.19 -11.27
N ASN A 22 2.29 6.27 -10.52
CA ASN A 22 3.20 6.40 -9.39
C ASN A 22 2.71 7.50 -8.43
N LEU A 23 2.88 7.28 -7.12
CA LEU A 23 2.70 8.30 -6.08
C LEU A 23 4.05 8.69 -5.48
N SER A 24 4.16 9.93 -5.06
CA SER A 24 5.35 10.38 -4.32
C SER A 24 5.24 9.96 -2.86
N THR A 25 6.39 9.81 -2.19
CA THR A 25 6.42 9.52 -0.75
C THR A 25 5.65 10.57 0.06
N HIS A 26 5.56 11.81 -0.43
CA HIS A 26 4.77 12.87 0.19
C HIS A 26 3.26 12.59 0.13
N ASP A 27 2.71 12.25 -1.04
CA ASP A 27 1.29 11.92 -1.17
C ASP A 27 0.90 10.69 -0.33
N ILE A 28 1.79 9.70 -0.23
CA ILE A 28 1.58 8.51 0.62
C ILE A 28 1.56 8.91 2.10
N LYS A 29 2.44 9.84 2.51
CA LYS A 29 2.45 10.38 3.86
C LYS A 29 1.18 11.17 4.18
N GLU A 30 0.64 11.92 3.22
CA GLU A 30 -0.64 12.62 3.35
C GLU A 30 -1.80 11.64 3.50
N ALA A 31 -1.83 10.56 2.72
CA ALA A 31 -2.84 9.50 2.89
C ALA A 31 -2.73 8.81 4.27
N ALA A 32 -1.50 8.55 4.72
CA ALA A 32 -1.23 7.99 6.03
C ALA A 32 -1.32 9.00 7.19
N LEU A 33 -1.57 10.29 6.92
CA LEU A 33 -1.70 11.33 7.94
C LEU A 33 -2.90 11.08 8.86
N ALA A 34 -3.93 10.40 8.33
CA ALA A 34 -5.06 9.90 9.11
C ALA A 34 -4.62 8.98 10.27
N HIS A 35 -3.43 8.37 10.18
CA HIS A 35 -2.78 7.65 11.25
C HIS A 35 -1.76 8.55 11.95
N GLU A 36 -2.06 9.00 13.16
CA GLU A 36 -1.21 9.91 13.97
C GLU A 36 0.25 9.44 14.15
N GLN A 37 0.53 8.14 14.00
CA GLN A 37 1.87 7.55 14.08
C GLN A 37 2.45 7.16 12.70
N GLY A 38 1.66 7.29 11.63
CA GLY A 38 1.93 6.80 10.29
C GLY A 38 3.11 7.50 9.63
N LEU A 39 3.26 8.81 9.77
CA LEU A 39 4.29 9.60 9.06
C LEU A 39 5.73 9.07 9.20
N GLN A 40 6.09 8.63 10.40
CA GLN A 40 7.43 8.11 10.73
C GLN A 40 7.59 6.64 10.34
N LEU A 41 6.49 5.87 10.37
CA LEU A 41 6.46 4.45 10.05
C LEU A 41 6.23 4.19 8.55
N VAL A 42 5.69 5.15 7.80
CA VAL A 42 5.40 5.05 6.35
C VAL A 42 6.66 4.72 5.56
N ALA A 43 7.76 5.42 5.82
CA ALA A 43 9.01 5.16 5.10
C ALA A 43 9.54 3.74 5.38
N HIS A 44 9.42 3.28 6.63
CA HIS A 44 9.82 1.93 7.01
C HIS A 44 8.91 0.86 6.40
N HIS A 45 7.59 1.07 6.42
CA HIS A 45 6.64 0.13 5.85
C HIS A 45 6.75 0.09 4.34
N LEU A 46 6.99 1.22 3.66
CA LEU A 46 7.25 1.23 2.22
C LEU A 46 8.45 0.37 1.83
N ASP A 47 9.52 0.40 2.64
CA ASP A 47 10.69 -0.46 2.45
C ASP A 47 10.33 -1.95 2.63
N LEU A 48 9.58 -2.29 3.69
CA LEU A 48 9.08 -3.65 3.91
C LEU A 48 8.16 -4.14 2.79
N LEU A 49 7.26 -3.28 2.30
CA LEU A 49 6.35 -3.59 1.20
C LEU A 49 7.14 -3.77 -0.12
N ALA A 50 8.25 -3.05 -0.28
CA ALA A 50 9.12 -3.18 -1.43
C ALA A 50 9.91 -4.49 -1.39
N ASP A 51 10.43 -4.86 -0.21
CA ASP A 51 11.10 -6.13 0.03
C ASP A 51 10.16 -7.32 -0.21
N ALA A 52 8.91 -7.22 0.25
CA ALA A 52 7.85 -8.20 0.00
C ALA A 52 7.42 -8.26 -1.49
N GLY A 53 7.84 -7.29 -2.30
CA GLY A 53 7.49 -7.17 -3.71
C GLY A 53 6.05 -6.72 -3.95
N LEU A 54 5.40 -6.09 -2.96
CA LEU A 54 4.04 -5.53 -3.06
C LEU A 54 4.04 -4.16 -3.73
N VAL A 55 5.04 -3.34 -3.41
CA VAL A 55 5.28 -2.05 -4.06
C VAL A 55 6.67 -2.04 -4.71
N LYS A 56 6.90 -1.08 -5.59
CA LYS A 56 8.20 -0.89 -6.23
C LYS A 56 8.55 0.59 -6.26
N GLN A 57 9.77 0.91 -5.84
CA GLN A 57 10.33 2.24 -6.01
C GLN A 57 10.56 2.49 -7.51
N VAL A 58 10.02 3.59 -8.02
CA VAL A 58 10.22 4.05 -9.39
C VAL A 58 11.42 4.99 -9.37
N SER A 59 12.46 4.64 -10.13
CA SER A 59 13.66 5.45 -10.26
C SER A 59 13.32 6.85 -10.75
N GLU A 60 14.01 7.85 -10.20
CA GLU A 60 13.89 9.24 -10.64
C GLU A 60 14.14 9.35 -12.14
N THR A 61 13.16 9.90 -12.86
CA THR A 61 13.34 10.33 -14.24
C THR A 61 13.66 11.83 -14.25
N ALA A 62 14.14 12.35 -15.38
CA ALA A 62 14.43 13.79 -15.51
C ALA A 62 13.21 14.70 -15.21
N ALA A 63 11.99 14.17 -15.28
CA ALA A 63 10.75 14.89 -14.95
C ALA A 63 10.38 14.82 -13.45
N THR A 64 11.10 14.03 -12.65
CA THR A 64 10.74 13.66 -11.27
C THR A 64 11.96 13.67 -10.34
N ALA A 65 13.02 14.36 -10.74
CA ALA A 65 14.27 14.44 -10.00
C ALA A 65 14.04 15.11 -8.63
N GLY A 66 14.38 14.42 -7.56
CA GLY A 66 14.21 14.83 -6.17
C GLY A 66 13.09 14.12 -5.41
N ASP A 67 12.17 13.43 -6.10
CA ASP A 67 11.02 12.78 -5.45
C ASP A 67 11.07 11.27 -5.59
N THR A 68 11.22 10.58 -4.46
CA THR A 68 11.07 9.13 -4.38
C THR A 68 9.62 8.76 -4.65
N ARG A 69 9.39 8.03 -5.74
CA ARG A 69 8.07 7.57 -6.14
C ARG A 69 7.90 6.08 -5.99
N TRP A 70 6.68 5.67 -5.70
CA TRP A 70 6.28 4.30 -5.46
C TRP A 70 5.14 3.93 -6.39
N ARG A 71 5.13 2.67 -6.78
CA ARG A 71 4.07 2.07 -7.59
C ARG A 71 3.67 0.74 -6.98
N ILE A 72 2.37 0.49 -6.87
CA ILE A 72 1.84 -0.82 -6.50
C ILE A 72 2.10 -1.83 -7.62
N THR A 73 2.55 -3.03 -7.25
CA THR A 73 2.74 -4.13 -8.18
C THR A 73 1.47 -4.96 -8.29
N TRP A 74 1.40 -5.85 -9.29
CA TRP A 74 0.31 -6.83 -9.38
C TRP A 74 0.15 -7.68 -8.12
N LYS A 75 1.24 -8.00 -7.43
CA LYS A 75 1.21 -8.73 -6.15
C LYS A 75 0.63 -7.89 -5.01
N GLY A 76 0.87 -6.58 -5.01
CA GLY A 76 0.27 -5.66 -4.06
C GLY A 76 -1.24 -5.50 -4.25
N TYR A 77 -1.71 -5.56 -5.50
CA TYR A 77 -3.14 -5.63 -5.82
C TYR A 77 -3.76 -6.93 -5.31
N ASP A 78 -3.16 -8.07 -5.63
CA ASP A 78 -3.61 -9.39 -5.18
C ASP A 78 -3.66 -9.50 -3.65
N ALA A 79 -2.66 -8.95 -2.95
CA ALA A 79 -2.64 -8.92 -1.48
C ALA A 79 -3.72 -8.02 -0.86
N LEU A 80 -4.24 -7.04 -1.59
CA LEU A 80 -5.40 -6.25 -1.14
C LEU A 80 -6.72 -6.99 -1.41
N GLU A 81 -6.82 -7.75 -2.49
CA GLU A 81 -8.02 -8.52 -2.84
C GLU A 81 -8.20 -9.75 -1.94
N GLN A 82 -7.12 -10.37 -1.46
CA GLN A 82 -7.21 -11.47 -0.49
C GLN A 82 -7.83 -11.07 0.87
N ASP A 83 -7.85 -9.78 1.23
CA ASP A 83 -8.56 -9.29 2.43
C ASP A 83 -10.08 -9.19 2.21
N GLU A 84 -10.56 -9.15 0.96
CA GLU A 84 -12.00 -9.11 0.61
C GLU A 84 -12.61 -10.52 0.45
N GLU A 85 -11.80 -11.58 0.32
CA GLU A 85 -12.25 -12.97 0.08
C GLU A 85 -12.33 -13.87 1.34
N ASP A 86 -12.15 -13.33 2.56
CA ASP A 86 -12.29 -14.09 3.82
C ASP A 86 -13.69 -13.94 4.48
N ASP A 87 -14.74 -13.69 3.69
CA ASP A 87 -16.15 -13.65 4.17
C ASP A 87 -17.12 -14.48 3.28
N ASP A 88 -16.66 -15.55 2.65
CA ASP A 88 -17.54 -16.55 2.03
C ASP A 88 -17.18 -17.96 2.51
N GLU A 89 -17.17 -18.15 3.84
CA GLU A 89 -17.45 -19.45 4.45
C GLU A 89 -18.93 -19.79 4.16
N ASP A 90 -19.20 -20.31 2.96
CA ASP A 90 -20.44 -21.01 2.62
C ASP A 90 -20.54 -22.20 3.57
N PHE A 91 -21.19 -21.96 4.72
CA PHE A 91 -21.52 -22.95 5.71
C PHE A 91 -22.41 -24.00 5.03
N ASP A 92 -21.78 -25.11 4.65
CA ASP A 92 -22.43 -26.31 4.12
C ASP A 92 -23.64 -26.64 5.01
N ALA A 93 -24.83 -26.42 4.45
CA ALA A 93 -26.10 -26.68 5.10
C ALA A 93 -26.35 -28.19 5.15
N GLU A 94 -25.77 -28.87 6.14
CA GLU A 94 -26.24 -30.19 6.56
C GLU A 94 -27.40 -30.04 7.56
N GLU A 95 -28.66 -30.15 7.07
CA GLU A 95 -29.73 -31.06 7.56
C GLU A 95 -31.09 -30.80 6.89
#